data_AF-A0A531LJP3-F1
#
_entry.id   AF-A0A531LJP3-F1
#
_cell.length_a   1.000
_cell.length_b   1.000
_cell.length_c   1.000
_cell.angle_alpha   90.00
_cell.angle_beta   90.00
_cell.angle_gamma   90.00
#
_symmetry.space_group_name_H-M   'P 1'
#
loop_
_entity.id
_entity.type
_entity.pdbx_description
1 polymer ?
#
loop_
_entity_poly.entity_id
_entity_poly.type
_entity_poly.pdbx_seq_one_letter_code
_entity_poly.pdbx_strand_id
1 'polypeptide(L)' 'TSLTDEWGPYYISRVQAAIDGTWKPDNVWLGIKDGAVKLAPYTNMPDDVKAMAEATEKKIAGGWNPFTGPIAKQDGS' A
#
# COMPACT_ATOMS: atom_id res chain seq x y z
N THR A 1 -14.00 -5.70 -3.82
CA THR A 1 -12.85 -4.76 -3.73
C THR A 1 -11.75 -5.19 -4.68
N SER A 2 -10.77 -4.32 -4.91
CA SER A 2 -9.54 -4.56 -5.67
C SER A 2 -8.39 -3.83 -4.98
N LEU A 3 -7.16 -4.32 -5.18
CA LEU A 3 -5.96 -3.53 -4.96
C LEU A 3 -5.75 -2.64 -6.19
N THR A 4 -5.69 -1.34 -5.97
CA THR A 4 -5.49 -0.34 -7.03
C THR A 4 -4.14 0.33 -6.83
N ASP A 5 -3.33 0.35 -7.88
CA ASP A 5 -2.05 1.06 -7.89
C ASP A 5 -2.24 2.51 -8.34
N GLU A 6 -1.83 3.44 -7.49
CA GLU A 6 -2.07 4.88 -7.64
C GLU A 6 -0.76 5.60 -7.94
N TRP A 7 -0.22 5.35 -9.14
CA TRP A 7 1.09 5.87 -9.57
C TRP A 7 1.09 7.36 -9.95
N GLY A 8 -0.09 7.96 -10.17
CA GLY A 8 -0.24 9.34 -10.65
C GLY A 8 0.58 10.36 -9.83
N PRO A 9 0.40 10.47 -8.51
CA PRO A 9 1.19 11.37 -7.68
C PRO A 9 2.70 11.15 -7.77
N TYR A 10 3.15 9.90 -7.79
CA TYR A 10 4.57 9.56 -7.94
C TYR A 10 5.10 10.05 -9.29
N TYR A 11 4.45 9.72 -10.41
CA TYR A 11 4.88 10.18 -11.74
C TYR A 11 4.92 11.69 -11.87
N ILE A 12 3.90 12.39 -11.37
CA ILE A 12 3.86 13.86 -11.36
C ILE A 12 5.07 14.40 -10.59
N SER A 13 5.34 13.89 -9.38
CA SER A 13 6.49 14.35 -8.58
C SER A 13 7.84 14.13 -9.26
N ARG A 14 8.03 12.98 -9.94
CA ARG A 14 9.29 12.66 -10.64
C ARG A 14 9.50 13.56 -11.86
N VAL A 15 8.44 13.81 -12.63
CA VAL A 15 8.47 14.75 -13.77
C VAL A 15 8.74 16.17 -13.28
N GLN A 16 8.09 16.60 -12.20
CA GLN A 16 8.33 17.92 -11.63
C GLN A 16 9.78 18.08 -11.15
N ALA A 17 10.35 17.09 -10.48
CA ALA A 17 11.76 17.13 -10.06
C ALA A 17 12.71 17.26 -11.26
N ALA A 18 12.38 16.68 -12.41
CA ALA A 18 13.17 16.82 -13.63
C ALA A 18 13.05 18.23 -14.22
N ILE A 19 11.84 18.80 -14.26
CA ILE A 19 11.58 20.18 -14.68
C ILE A 19 12.35 21.17 -13.80
N ASP A 20 12.36 20.94 -12.48
CA ASP A 20 13.03 21.81 -11.51
C ASP A 20 14.55 21.59 -11.45
N GLY A 21 15.10 20.63 -12.21
CA GLY A 21 16.52 20.27 -12.17
C GLY A 21 16.99 19.66 -10.84
N THR A 22 16.05 19.22 -9.99
CA THR A 22 16.32 18.63 -8.67
C THR A 22 16.30 17.10 -8.67
N TRP A 23 15.95 16.49 -9.81
CA TRP A 23 15.87 15.05 -9.96
C TRP A 23 17.19 14.35 -9.64
N LYS A 24 17.10 13.27 -8.87
CA LYS A 24 18.22 12.37 -8.57
C LYS A 24 17.75 10.90 -8.70
N PRO A 25 18.67 9.98 -9.04
CA PRO A 25 18.39 8.55 -8.97
C PRO A 25 17.95 8.16 -7.55
N ASP A 26 16.92 7.32 -7.46
CA ASP A 26 16.39 6.84 -6.18
C ASP A 26 15.75 5.46 -6.37
N ASN A 27 15.53 4.74 -5.27
CA ASN A 27 14.82 3.48 -5.22
C ASN A 27 13.68 3.57 -4.20
N VAL A 28 12.45 3.39 -4.68
CA VAL A 28 11.25 3.51 -3.86
C VAL A 28 10.49 2.19 -3.80
N TRP A 29 9.98 1.86 -2.62
CA TRP A 29 8.98 0.82 -2.42
C TRP A 29 7.83 1.39 -1.62
N LEU A 30 6.78 1.80 -2.34
CA LEU A 30 5.64 2.52 -1.79
C LEU A 30 4.47 1.58 -1.52
N GLY A 31 3.73 1.80 -0.44
CA GLY A 31 2.61 0.97 -0.02
C GLY A 31 1.35 1.76 0.32
N ILE A 32 0.49 1.16 1.15
CA ILE A 32 -0.78 1.76 1.60
C ILE A 32 -0.54 3.07 2.35
N LYS A 33 0.50 3.13 3.19
CA LYS A 33 0.85 4.33 3.94
C LYS A 33 1.22 5.52 3.04
N ASP A 34 1.87 5.26 1.91
CA ASP A 34 2.31 6.28 0.97
C ASP A 34 1.19 6.68 -0.02
N GLY A 35 0.06 5.98 0.02
CA GLY A 35 -1.06 6.18 -0.89
C GLY A 35 -0.83 5.63 -2.30
N ALA A 36 0.29 4.95 -2.55
CA ALA A 36 0.60 4.31 -3.83
C ALA A 36 -0.20 3.02 -4.06
N VAL A 37 -0.69 2.41 -2.99
CA VAL A 37 -1.61 1.27 -3.03
C VAL A 37 -2.89 1.68 -2.30
N LYS A 38 -4.05 1.54 -2.93
CA LYS A 38 -5.36 1.80 -2.32
C LYS A 38 -6.27 0.60 -2.49
N LEU A 39 -7.17 0.38 -1.54
CA LEU A 39 -8.21 -0.62 -1.67
C LEU A 39 -9.50 0.05 -2.16
N ALA A 40 -10.04 -0.46 -3.27
CA ALA A 40 -11.34 -0.02 -3.78
C ALA A 40 -12.47 -0.37 -2.78
N PRO A 41 -13.67 0.22 -2.91
CA PRO A 41 -14.75 -0.02 -1.96
C PRO A 41 -15.00 -1.51 -1.67
N TYR A 42 -15.18 -1.82 -0.38
CA TYR A 42 -15.60 -3.14 0.08
C TYR A 42 -17.10 -3.29 -0.13
N THR A 43 -17.48 -4.05 -1.14
CA THR A 43 -18.86 -4.32 -1.56
C THR A 43 -19.10 -5.83 -1.67
N ASN A 44 -20.37 -6.25 -1.67
CA ASN A 44 -20.80 -7.64 -1.79
C ASN A 44 -20.29 -8.56 -0.66
N MET A 45 -20.23 -8.04 0.57
CA MET A 45 -19.86 -8.79 1.78
C MET A 45 -20.68 -8.32 2.98
N PRO A 46 -20.82 -9.14 4.03
CA PRO A 46 -21.39 -8.72 5.32
C PRO A 46 -20.66 -7.53 5.96
N ASP A 47 -21.37 -6.77 6.78
CA ASP A 47 -20.84 -5.54 7.40
C ASP A 47 -19.68 -5.81 8.36
N ASP A 48 -19.70 -6.93 9.09
CA ASP A 48 -18.61 -7.34 9.98
C ASP A 48 -17.33 -7.68 9.20
N VAL A 49 -17.47 -8.33 8.04
CA VAL A 49 -16.34 -8.61 7.14
C VAL A 49 -15.77 -7.33 6.55
N LYS A 50 -16.64 -6.38 6.14
CA LYS A 50 -16.22 -5.06 5.69
C LYS A 50 -15.47 -4.30 6.78
N ALA A 51 -16.00 -4.28 8.00
CA ALA A 51 -15.36 -3.61 9.15
C ALA A 51 -13.98 -4.22 9.47
N MET A 52 -13.85 -5.54 9.39
CA MET A 52 -12.57 -6.24 9.57
C MET A 52 -11.55 -5.84 8.49
N ALA A 53 -11.97 -5.74 7.23
CA ALA A 53 -11.10 -5.33 6.12
C ALA A 53 -10.61 -3.88 6.30
N GLU A 54 -11.52 -2.94 6.59
CA GLU A 54 -11.19 -1.53 6.84
C GLU A 54 -10.27 -1.36 8.06
N ALA A 55 -10.50 -2.12 9.14
CA ALA A 55 -9.63 -2.10 10.31
C ALA A 55 -8.22 -2.62 9.98
N THR A 56 -8.12 -3.65 9.14
CA THR A 56 -6.84 -4.23 8.71
C THR A 56 -6.08 -3.27 7.79
N GLU A 57 -6.75 -2.63 6.83
CA GLU A 57 -6.17 -1.57 5.99
C GLU A 57 -5.59 -0.43 6.84
N LYS A 58 -6.37 0.07 7.82
CA LYS A 58 -5.90 1.09 8.78
C LYS A 58 -4.71 0.62 9.59
N LYS A 59 -4.70 -0.65 10.02
CA LYS A 59 -3.59 -1.23 10.78
C LYS A 59 -2.30 -1.27 9.95
N ILE A 60 -2.38 -1.66 8.68
CA ILE A 60 -1.24 -1.66 7.75
C ILE A 60 -0.76 -0.23 7.48
N ALA A 61 -1.68 0.70 7.20
CA ALA A 61 -1.36 2.12 7.05
C ALA A 61 -0.68 2.72 8.30
N GLY A 62 -1.08 2.24 9.48
CA GLY A 62 -0.50 2.56 10.78
C GLY A 62 0.89 1.96 11.04
N GLY A 63 1.45 1.19 10.11
CA GLY A 63 2.81 0.67 10.19
C GLY A 63 2.92 -0.78 10.67
N TRP A 64 1.81 -1.48 10.88
CA TRP A 64 1.87 -2.93 11.06
C TRP A 64 2.25 -3.61 9.74
N ASN A 65 3.17 -4.56 9.80
CA ASN A 65 3.68 -5.26 8.62
C ASN A 65 3.04 -6.64 8.49
N PRO A 66 2.48 -7.02 7.32
CA PRO A 66 1.94 -8.36 7.10
C PRO A 66 2.95 -9.49 7.35
N PHE A 67 4.24 -9.23 7.14
CA PHE A 67 5.33 -10.15 7.41
C PHE A 67 5.85 -10.06 8.86
N THR A 68 4.94 -10.03 9.83
CA THR A 68 5.29 -10.06 11.26
C THR A 68 5.15 -11.47 11.81
N GLY A 69 6.18 -11.97 12.50
CA GLY A 69 6.25 -13.32 13.02
C GLY A 69 5.26 -13.64 14.17
N PRO A 70 5.13 -14.93 14.53
CA PRO A 70 5.86 -16.06 13.95
C PRO A 70 5.34 -16.43 12.55
N ILE A 71 6.27 -16.64 11.62
CA ILE A 71 5.99 -17.10 10.24
C ILE A 71 6.91 -18.31 10.01
N ALA A 72 6.31 -19.42 9.57
CA ALA A 72 7.04 -20.58 9.11
C ALA A 72 7.05 -20.62 7.57
N LYS A 73 8.10 -21.17 6.99
CA LYS A 73 8.17 -21.52 5.57
C LYS A 73 7.31 -22.76 5.30
N GLN A 74 7.13 -23.04 4.01
CA GLN A 74 6.34 -24.19 3.56
C GLN A 74 6.88 -25.55 4.05
N ASP A 75 8.20 -25.67 4.24
CA ASP A 75 8.86 -26.88 4.73
C ASP A 75 8.84 -27.03 6.27
N GLY A 76 8.20 -26.08 6.97
CA GLY A 76 8.07 -26.07 8.43
C GLY A 76 9.24 -25.41 9.16
N SER A 77 10.25 -24.89 8.45
CA SER A 77 11.33 -24.07 9.04
C SER A 77 10.94 -22.63 9.30
#